data_AF-A0A5D0V0N2-F1
#
_entry.id   AF-A0A5D0V0N2-F1
#
_cell.length_a   1.000
_cell.length_b   1.000
_cell.length_c   1.000
_cell.angle_alpha   90.00
_cell.angle_beta   90.00
_cell.angle_gamma   90.00
#
_symmetry.space_group_name_H-M   'P 1'
#
loop_
_entity.id
_entity.type
_entity.pdbx_description
1 polymer ?
#
loop_
_entity_poly.entity_id
_entity_poly.type
_entity_poly.pdbx_seq_one_letter_code
_entity_poly.pdbx_strand_id
1 'polypeptide(L)'
;MRSWLFDTDGDAEGWQPANQLTPFVVAEGPLRSTSTGGDPYLVYGSPLSIDVSEGASAEITMSSSTDSDAQIFWGTADEPFFAESRSTRFSVKAGGLHSYTVPIPPQGARLTMLRVDPLTVQGDVRIDSIRIVR
;
A
#
# COMPACT_ATOMS: atom_id res chain seq x y z
N MET A 1 15.24 4.23 1.65
CA MET A 1 14.28 3.43 0.88
C MET A 1 13.95 2.17 1.66
N ARG A 2 12.73 1.66 1.51
CA ARG A 2 12.12 0.64 2.39
C ARG A 2 11.37 -0.36 1.51
N SER A 3 11.39 -1.64 1.88
CA SER A 3 10.69 -2.71 1.16
C SER A 3 9.94 -3.59 2.14
N TRP A 4 8.80 -4.09 1.67
CA TRP A 4 8.01 -5.14 2.28
C TRP A 4 7.76 -6.22 1.25
N LEU A 5 8.13 -7.47 1.56
CA LEU A 5 8.16 -8.57 0.59
C LEU A 5 7.20 -9.70 0.92
N PHE A 6 6.80 -9.83 2.18
CA PHE A 6 5.84 -10.84 2.65
C PHE A 6 6.34 -12.29 2.48
N ASP A 7 7.65 -12.48 2.35
CA ASP A 7 8.31 -13.78 2.11
C ASP A 7 8.31 -14.71 3.34
N THR A 8 7.82 -14.25 4.50
CA THR A 8 7.74 -15.05 5.73
C THR A 8 6.29 -15.36 6.07
N ASP A 9 5.94 -16.65 6.05
CA ASP A 9 4.60 -17.12 6.40
C ASP A 9 4.15 -16.58 7.77
N GLY A 10 2.94 -16.01 7.81
CA GLY A 10 2.35 -15.40 8.99
C GLY A 10 2.86 -13.99 9.33
N ASP A 11 3.81 -13.43 8.57
CA ASP A 11 4.35 -12.09 8.83
C ASP A 11 3.88 -11.07 7.78
N ALA A 12 2.98 -10.17 8.19
CA ALA A 12 2.55 -9.02 7.38
C ALA A 12 3.54 -7.85 7.40
N GLU A 13 4.71 -8.05 8.01
CA GLU A 13 5.83 -7.11 8.08
C GLU A 13 5.45 -5.73 8.63
N GLY A 14 4.46 -5.69 9.51
CA GLY A 14 3.92 -4.49 10.14
C GLY A 14 2.72 -3.85 9.43
N TRP A 15 2.26 -4.39 8.30
CA TRP A 15 0.99 -3.99 7.68
C TRP A 15 -0.21 -4.60 8.41
N GLN A 16 -1.32 -3.86 8.44
CA GLN A 16 -2.56 -4.30 9.08
C GLN A 16 -3.77 -3.99 8.18
N PRO A 17 -4.76 -4.90 8.08
CA PRO A 17 -6.04 -4.56 7.47
C PRO A 17 -6.77 -3.59 8.39
N ALA A 18 -7.10 -2.41 7.90
CA ALA A 18 -7.66 -1.35 8.74
C ALA A 18 -9.12 -1.01 8.40
N ASN A 19 -9.55 -1.23 7.15
CA ASN A 19 -10.96 -1.12 6.78
C ASN A 19 -11.29 -2.04 5.60
N GLN A 20 -12.50 -2.61 5.63
CA GLN A 20 -13.11 -3.42 4.57
C GLN A 20 -12.21 -4.47 3.90
N LEU A 21 -11.20 -4.96 4.61
CA LEU A 21 -10.32 -6.04 4.22
C LEU A 21 -10.52 -7.20 5.20
N THR A 22 -10.58 -8.42 4.69
CA THR A 22 -10.50 -9.61 5.54
C THR A 22 -9.12 -9.68 6.23
N PRO A 23 -9.00 -10.40 7.36
CA PRO A 23 -7.71 -10.64 7.99
C PRO A 23 -6.69 -11.15 6.98
N PHE A 24 -5.45 -10.67 7.08
CA PHE A 24 -4.39 -11.07 6.17
C PHE A 24 -4.05 -12.55 6.32
N VAL A 25 -3.75 -13.16 5.18
CA VAL A 25 -3.05 -14.44 5.11
C VAL A 25 -1.76 -14.19 4.37
N VAL A 26 -0.63 -14.30 5.06
CA VAL A 26 0.70 -14.29 4.45
C VAL A 26 1.17 -15.73 4.41
N ALA A 27 1.23 -16.30 3.21
CA ALA A 27 1.67 -17.67 2.99
C ALA A 27 2.17 -17.82 1.56
N GLU A 28 3.27 -18.55 1.37
CA GLU A 28 3.84 -18.87 0.06
C GLU A 28 4.28 -17.63 -0.75
N GLY A 29 4.69 -16.54 -0.07
CA GLY A 29 5.26 -15.33 -0.69
C GLY A 29 4.38 -14.07 -0.65
N PRO A 30 3.09 -14.08 -1.03
CA PRO A 30 2.29 -12.86 -1.03
C PRO A 30 1.42 -12.71 0.23
N LEU A 31 1.16 -11.46 0.59
CA LEU A 31 0.05 -11.09 1.48
C LEU A 31 -1.27 -11.18 0.70
N ARG A 32 -2.25 -11.88 1.26
CA ARG A 32 -3.57 -12.06 0.66
C ARG A 32 -4.66 -11.48 1.55
N SER A 33 -5.66 -10.86 0.92
CA SER A 33 -6.86 -10.37 1.57
C SER A 33 -8.00 -10.25 0.54
N THR A 34 -9.21 -10.08 1.03
CA THR A 34 -10.41 -9.84 0.22
C THR A 34 -11.01 -8.50 0.63
N SER A 35 -11.19 -7.61 -0.34
CA SER A 35 -12.02 -6.42 -0.20
C SER A 35 -13.49 -6.82 -0.05
N THR A 36 -14.12 -6.34 1.02
CA THR A 36 -15.51 -6.60 1.36
C THR A 36 -16.43 -5.40 1.08
N GLY A 37 -15.90 -4.30 0.57
CA GLY A 37 -16.66 -3.07 0.30
C GLY A 37 -15.99 -2.11 -0.67
N GLY A 38 -16.33 -0.82 -0.58
CA GLY A 38 -15.86 0.23 -1.49
C GLY A 38 -14.67 1.06 -1.02
N ASP A 39 -14.21 0.85 0.21
CA ASP A 39 -13.06 1.54 0.85
C ASP A 39 -12.14 0.52 1.57
N PRO A 40 -11.63 -0.51 0.88
CA PRO A 40 -10.67 -1.44 1.47
C PRO A 40 -9.30 -0.76 1.62
N TYR A 41 -8.76 -0.70 2.84
CA TYR A 41 -7.41 -0.16 3.03
C TYR A 41 -6.62 -0.86 4.13
N LEU A 42 -5.31 -0.85 3.93
CA LEU A 42 -4.31 -1.33 4.86
C LEU A 42 -3.37 -0.20 5.27
N VAL A 43 -2.90 -0.26 6.52
CA VAL A 43 -2.01 0.75 7.09
C VAL A 43 -0.71 0.11 7.56
N TYR A 44 0.38 0.85 7.45
CA TYR A 44 1.64 0.46 8.07
C TYR A 44 1.62 0.87 9.55
N GLY A 45 1.60 -0.11 10.45
CA GLY A 45 1.40 0.11 11.88
C GLY A 45 2.67 0.26 12.72
N SER A 46 3.85 0.20 12.10
CA SER A 46 5.14 0.33 12.82
C SER A 46 5.77 1.71 12.58
N PRO A 47 6.69 2.15 13.46
CA PRO A 47 7.39 3.41 13.27
C PRO A 47 8.08 3.50 11.91
N LEU A 48 7.83 4.59 11.20
CA LEU A 48 8.36 4.86 9.86
C LEU A 48 9.09 6.21 9.85
N SER A 49 10.18 6.28 9.10
CA SER A 49 10.94 7.53 8.90
C SER A 49 11.68 7.49 7.57
N ILE A 50 10.99 7.85 6.49
CA ILE A 50 11.55 7.82 5.13
C ILE A 50 11.80 9.24 4.63
N ASP A 51 13.01 9.49 4.15
CA ASP A 51 13.35 10.73 3.46
C ASP A 51 12.75 10.72 2.06
N VAL A 52 11.93 11.72 1.77
CA VAL A 52 11.35 11.96 0.44
C VAL A 52 11.47 13.43 0.07
N SER A 53 12.50 14.12 0.57
CA SER A 53 12.75 15.55 0.30
C SER A 53 12.98 15.85 -1.19
N GLU A 54 13.46 14.88 -1.96
CA GLU A 54 13.61 14.96 -3.42
C GLU A 54 12.47 14.24 -4.17
N GLY A 55 11.46 13.75 -3.45
CA GLY A 55 10.44 12.83 -3.97
C GLY A 55 10.86 11.37 -3.86
N ALA A 56 9.91 10.49 -4.17
CA ALA A 56 10.06 9.05 -4.17
C ALA A 56 9.01 8.42 -5.09
N SER A 57 9.08 7.10 -5.26
CA SER A 57 7.99 6.31 -5.84
C SER A 57 7.63 5.15 -4.90
N ALA A 58 6.35 4.86 -4.79
CA ALA A 58 5.87 3.60 -4.25
C ALA A 58 5.74 2.59 -5.39
N GLU A 59 6.45 1.48 -5.30
CA GLU A 59 6.30 0.35 -6.21
C GLU A 59 5.48 -0.73 -5.51
N ILE A 60 4.31 -1.04 -6.06
CA ILE A 60 3.41 -2.07 -5.53
C ILE A 60 3.31 -3.17 -6.58
N THR A 61 3.73 -4.37 -6.23
CA THR A 61 3.52 -5.55 -7.10
C THR A 61 2.37 -6.36 -6.51
N MET A 62 1.28 -6.46 -7.26
CA MET A 62 0.07 -7.13 -6.80
C MET A 62 -0.78 -7.69 -7.95
N SER A 63 -1.69 -8.59 -7.60
CA SER A 63 -2.76 -9.10 -8.46
C SER A 63 -4.12 -8.79 -7.85
N SER A 64 -5.12 -8.60 -8.70
CA SER A 64 -6.51 -8.37 -8.29
C SER A 64 -7.45 -9.32 -9.04
N SER A 65 -8.58 -9.69 -8.42
CA SER A 65 -9.66 -10.41 -9.11
C SER A 65 -10.56 -9.50 -9.97
N THR A 66 -10.39 -8.19 -9.88
CA THR A 66 -11.25 -7.19 -10.55
C THR A 66 -10.44 -5.97 -11.00
N ASP A 67 -10.89 -5.33 -12.08
CA ASP A 67 -10.43 -4.00 -12.43
C ASP A 67 -10.94 -3.03 -11.37
N SER A 68 -10.12 -2.05 -11.01
CA SER A 68 -10.44 -1.10 -9.95
C SER A 68 -9.56 0.14 -10.06
N ASP A 69 -9.88 1.16 -9.28
CA ASP A 69 -8.90 2.16 -8.88
C ASP A 69 -8.25 1.75 -7.55
N ALA A 70 -7.09 2.35 -7.27
CA ALA A 70 -6.34 2.22 -6.04
C ALA A 70 -5.68 3.55 -5.67
N GLN A 71 -5.22 3.67 -4.43
CA GLN A 71 -4.64 4.89 -3.90
C GLN A 71 -3.55 4.57 -2.88
N ILE A 72 -2.48 5.36 -2.87
CA ILE A 72 -1.54 5.40 -1.74
C ILE A 72 -1.71 6.72 -1.02
N PHE A 73 -1.69 6.67 0.31
CA PHE A 73 -1.69 7.83 1.19
C PHE A 73 -0.44 7.82 2.06
N TRP A 74 0.02 9.01 2.44
CA TRP A 74 1.12 9.16 3.39
C TRP A 74 0.84 10.27 4.41
N GLY A 75 1.46 10.12 5.58
CA GLY A 75 1.59 11.16 6.59
C GLY A 75 3.06 11.56 6.73
N THR A 76 3.31 12.79 7.15
CA THR A 76 4.67 13.31 7.38
C THR A 76 4.90 13.60 8.86
N ALA A 77 6.13 13.90 9.24
CA ALA A 77 6.43 14.31 10.63
C ALA A 77 5.68 15.60 11.03
N ASP A 78 5.48 16.52 10.09
CA ASP A 78 4.78 17.79 10.33
C ASP A 78 3.24 17.61 10.24
N GLU A 79 2.78 16.68 9.41
CA GLU A 79 1.36 16.37 9.22
C GLU A 79 1.11 14.86 9.39
N PRO A 80 1.08 14.35 10.65
CA PRO A 80 1.02 12.92 10.97
C PRO A 80 -0.42 12.38 10.87
N PHE A 81 -1.07 12.64 9.73
CA PHE A 81 -2.42 12.16 9.40
C PHE A 81 -2.57 12.02 7.89
N PHE A 82 -3.40 11.07 7.47
CA PHE A 82 -3.75 10.87 6.06
C PHE A 82 -4.68 11.98 5.57
N ALA A 83 -4.42 12.48 4.36
CA ALA A 83 -5.27 13.46 3.69
C ALA A 83 -5.23 13.22 2.18
N GLU A 84 -6.33 13.53 1.48
CA GLU A 84 -6.41 13.45 0.01
C GLU A 84 -5.30 14.23 -0.69
N SER A 85 -4.90 15.38 -0.15
CA SER A 85 -3.79 16.19 -0.68
C SER A 85 -2.42 15.50 -0.60
N ARG A 86 -2.29 14.44 0.21
CA ARG A 86 -1.08 13.63 0.39
C ARG A 86 -1.36 12.19 0.00
N SER A 87 -1.80 12.06 -1.25
CA SER A 87 -2.14 10.78 -1.84
C SER A 87 -1.87 10.76 -3.34
N THR A 88 -1.83 9.58 -3.93
CA THR A 88 -1.77 9.41 -5.38
C THR A 88 -2.58 8.19 -5.80
N ARG A 89 -3.45 8.39 -6.79
CA ARG A 89 -4.31 7.35 -7.36
C ARG A 89 -3.67 6.69 -8.56
N PHE A 90 -4.03 5.43 -8.79
CA PHE A 90 -3.61 4.66 -9.95
C PHE A 90 -4.68 3.60 -10.28
N SER A 91 -4.73 3.15 -11.53
CA SER A 91 -5.68 2.12 -11.95
C SER A 91 -5.07 0.72 -11.84
N VAL A 92 -5.85 -0.21 -11.31
CA VAL A 92 -5.51 -1.61 -11.08
C VAL A 92 -6.20 -2.48 -12.12
N LYS A 93 -5.46 -3.43 -12.68
CA LYS A 93 -5.97 -4.40 -13.65
C LYS A 93 -6.26 -5.74 -13.00
N ALA A 94 -7.36 -6.36 -13.41
CA ALA A 94 -7.73 -7.71 -13.03
C ALA A 94 -6.79 -8.75 -13.65
N GLY A 95 -6.57 -9.84 -12.90
CA GLY A 95 -5.77 -10.98 -13.33
C GLY A 95 -4.27 -10.67 -13.39
N GLY A 96 -3.46 -11.74 -13.45
CA GLY A 96 -2.00 -11.62 -13.54
C GLY A 96 -1.34 -10.88 -12.37
N LEU A 97 -0.02 -10.89 -12.36
CA LEU A 97 0.76 -10.06 -11.43
C LEU A 97 1.19 -8.78 -12.17
N HIS A 98 0.98 -7.63 -11.54
CA HIS A 98 1.30 -6.32 -12.11
C HIS A 98 2.12 -5.49 -11.13
N SER A 99 3.08 -4.74 -11.64
CA SER A 99 3.84 -3.74 -10.88
C SER A 99 3.37 -2.34 -11.21
N TYR A 100 3.00 -1.59 -10.17
CA TYR A 100 2.53 -0.22 -10.25
C TYR A 100 3.56 0.70 -9.60
N THR A 101 4.08 1.67 -10.36
CA THR A 101 4.98 2.71 -9.85
C THR A 101 4.18 3.99 -9.67
N VAL A 102 4.03 4.42 -8.42
CA VAL A 102 3.16 5.51 -8.01
C VAL A 102 4.00 6.63 -7.40
N PRO A 103 4.02 7.85 -7.97
CA PRO A 103 4.88 8.91 -7.47
C PRO A 103 4.43 9.39 -6.08
N ILE A 104 5.41 9.68 -5.23
CA ILE A 104 5.26 10.45 -4.00
C ILE A 104 6.04 11.75 -4.22
N PRO A 105 5.36 12.89 -4.42
CA PRO A 105 6.03 14.17 -4.65
C PRO A 105 6.97 14.54 -3.49
N PRO A 106 7.98 15.39 -3.73
CA PRO A 106 8.84 15.94 -2.68
C PRO A 106 8.04 16.44 -1.47
N GLN A 107 8.44 16.03 -0.27
CA GLN A 107 7.85 16.50 0.98
C GLN A 107 8.88 17.28 1.80
N GLY A 108 8.44 18.36 2.46
CA GLY A 108 9.30 19.13 3.36
C GLY A 108 9.72 18.40 4.64
N ALA A 109 9.06 17.27 4.93
CA ALA A 109 9.31 16.44 6.10
C ALA A 109 9.32 14.95 5.73
N ARG A 110 9.90 14.13 6.61
CA ARG A 110 9.99 12.67 6.43
C ARG A 110 8.61 12.04 6.48
N LEU A 111 8.39 10.98 5.71
CA LEU A 111 7.18 10.16 5.82
C LEU A 111 7.21 9.36 7.13
N THR A 112 6.09 9.40 7.84
CA THR A 112 5.88 8.71 9.13
C THR A 112 4.72 7.73 9.10
N MET A 113 3.88 7.79 8.06
CA MET A 113 2.72 6.91 7.91
C MET A 113 2.54 6.54 6.44
N LEU A 114 2.07 5.32 6.20
CA LEU A 114 1.65 4.84 4.88
C LEU A 114 0.31 4.13 5.00
N ARG A 115 -0.55 4.36 4.01
CA ARG A 115 -1.80 3.63 3.78
C ARG A 115 -1.88 3.27 2.31
N VAL A 116 -2.32 2.05 2.02
CA VAL A 116 -2.59 1.58 0.66
C VAL A 116 -4.05 1.17 0.58
N ASP A 117 -4.72 1.63 -0.45
CA ASP A 117 -6.09 1.33 -0.79
C ASP A 117 -6.02 0.53 -2.09
N PRO A 118 -5.92 -0.81 -2.01
CA PRO A 118 -5.59 -1.62 -3.18
C PRO A 118 -6.72 -1.72 -4.20
N LEU A 119 -7.96 -1.43 -3.78
CA LEU A 119 -9.18 -1.49 -4.59
C LEU A 119 -10.18 -0.40 -4.11
N THR A 120 -11.24 -0.16 -4.88
CA THR A 120 -12.41 0.67 -4.54
C THR A 120 -13.73 -0.10 -4.67
N VAL A 121 -13.63 -1.41 -4.86
CA VAL A 121 -14.73 -2.36 -5.03
C VAL A 121 -14.41 -3.68 -4.32
N GLN A 122 -15.39 -4.58 -4.22
CA GLN A 122 -15.17 -5.93 -3.71
C GLN A 122 -14.30 -6.75 -4.67
N GLY A 123 -13.39 -7.55 -4.12
CA GLY A 123 -12.47 -8.38 -4.88
C GLY A 123 -11.31 -8.91 -4.06
N ASP A 124 -10.67 -9.96 -4.54
CA ASP A 124 -9.47 -10.52 -3.94
C ASP A 124 -8.25 -9.72 -4.37
N VAL A 125 -7.34 -9.48 -3.43
CA VAL A 125 -6.03 -8.87 -3.67
C VAL A 125 -4.92 -9.79 -3.14
N ARG A 126 -3.85 -9.91 -3.92
CA ARG A 126 -2.58 -10.52 -3.47
C ARG A 126 -1.46 -9.54 -3.72
N ILE A 127 -0.73 -9.17 -2.68
CA ILE A 127 0.36 -8.21 -2.73
C ILE A 127 1.66 -8.97 -2.51
N ASP A 128 2.49 -9.00 -3.55
CA ASP A 128 3.82 -9.62 -3.54
C ASP A 128 4.87 -8.68 -2.96
N SER A 129 4.70 -7.37 -3.15
CA SER A 129 5.60 -6.40 -2.51
C SER A 129 5.06 -4.99 -2.49
N ILE A 130 5.48 -4.25 -1.47
CA ILE A 130 5.38 -2.79 -1.41
C ILE A 130 6.81 -2.28 -1.23
N ARG A 131 7.24 -1.31 -2.01
CA ARG A 131 8.54 -0.66 -1.86
C ARG A 131 8.37 0.83 -1.95
N ILE A 132 9.11 1.61 -1.17
CA ILE A 132 9.37 3.01 -1.54
C ILE A 132 10.83 3.16 -1.97
N VAL A 133 10.97 3.60 -3.21
CA VAL A 133 12.21 3.81 -3.95
C VAL A 133 12.38 5.30 -4.27
N ARG A 134 13.55 5.72 -4.75
CA ARG A 134 13.75 7.07 -5.29
C ARG A 134 13.46 7.06 -6.79
#